data_AF-A0A101AAW9-F1
#
_entry.id   AF-A0A101AAW9-F1
#
_cell.length_a   1.000
_cell.length_b   1.000
_cell.length_c   1.000
_cell.angle_alpha   90.00
_cell.angle_beta   90.00
_cell.angle_gamma   90.00
#
_symmetry.space_group_name_H-M   'P 1'
#
loop_
_entity.id
_entity.type
_entity.pdbx_description
1 polymer ?
#
loop_
_entity_poly.entity_id
_entity_poly.type
_entity_poly.pdbx_seq_one_letter_code
_entity_poly.pdbx_strand_id
1 'polypeptide(L)'
;MSNISENDRIEDVTPGDIVLVDRGAEPVPSKVVHKDVNDGTAVITYELDDGTTFQVEYAAGARVTRSLQAKWESGQSPTQHKPV
;
A
#
# COMPACT_ATOMS: atom_id res chain seq x y z
N MET A 1 -12.67 16.64 -9.22
CA MET A 1 -11.25 17.00 -9.16
C MET A 1 -10.51 15.84 -8.53
N SER A 2 -9.81 15.05 -9.34
CA SER A 2 -9.03 13.90 -8.90
C SER A 2 -7.73 14.41 -8.27
N ASN A 3 -7.69 14.50 -6.95
CA ASN A 3 -6.47 14.81 -6.20
C ASN A 3 -5.62 13.53 -6.14
N ILE A 4 -4.92 13.23 -7.23
CA ILE A 4 -3.78 12.33 -7.18
C ILE A 4 -2.69 13.17 -6.52
N SER A 5 -2.40 12.95 -5.24
CA SER A 5 -1.24 13.56 -4.59
C SER A 5 0.00 12.84 -5.13
N GLU A 6 0.44 13.29 -6.30
CA GLU A 6 1.62 12.76 -6.98
C GLU A 6 2.86 13.14 -6.16
N ASN A 7 3.32 12.24 -5.28
CA ASN A 7 4.51 12.32 -4.40
C ASN A 7 4.24 12.60 -2.91
N ASP A 8 3.40 11.80 -2.28
CA ASP A 8 3.45 11.70 -0.82
C ASP A 8 4.74 11.01 -0.36
N ARG A 9 5.21 11.40 0.83
CA ARG A 9 6.39 10.76 1.43
C ARG A 9 6.02 9.37 1.91
N ILE A 10 6.97 8.45 1.85
CA ILE A 10 6.78 7.11 2.39
C ILE A 10 6.48 7.10 3.90
N GLU A 11 6.85 8.16 4.61
CA GLU A 11 6.48 8.35 6.01
C GLU A 11 4.98 8.64 6.21
N ASP A 12 4.30 9.22 5.21
CA ASP A 12 2.88 9.59 5.25
C ASP A 12 1.94 8.41 4.99
N VAL A 13 2.42 7.37 4.30
CA VAL A 13 1.56 6.21 3.99
C VAL A 13 1.15 5.47 5.26
N THR A 14 -0.10 5.03 5.30
CA THR A 14 -0.66 4.29 6.44
C THR A 14 -1.07 2.88 6.03
N PRO A 15 -1.05 1.90 6.95
CA PRO A 15 -1.66 0.60 6.70
C PRO A 15 -3.12 0.75 6.22
N GLY A 16 -3.45 0.08 5.13
CA GLY A 16 -4.72 0.17 4.40
C GLY A 16 -4.68 1.06 3.17
N ASP A 17 -3.63 1.88 2.99
CA ASP A 17 -3.49 2.73 1.80
C ASP A 17 -2.96 1.93 0.61
N ILE A 18 -3.40 2.27 -0.61
CA ILE A 18 -2.87 1.65 -1.84
C ILE A 18 -1.90 2.62 -2.51
N VAL A 19 -0.69 2.12 -2.75
CA VAL A 19 0.35 2.83 -3.49
C VAL A 19 0.76 2.05 -4.72
N LEU A 20 1.27 2.75 -5.71
CA LEU A 20 1.90 2.15 -6.88
C LEU A 20 3.38 1.93 -6.59
N VAL A 21 3.79 0.67 -6.57
CA VAL A 21 5.19 0.29 -6.36
C VAL A 21 5.79 -0.07 -7.72
N ASP A 22 6.79 0.71 -8.15
CA ASP A 22 7.58 0.36 -9.33
C ASP A 22 8.58 -0.74 -8.98
N ARG A 23 8.46 -1.90 -9.63
CA ARG A 23 9.33 -3.06 -9.43
C ARG A 23 10.18 -3.36 -10.69
N GLY A 24 10.40 -2.35 -11.54
CA GLY A 24 11.24 -2.46 -12.74
C GLY A 24 10.53 -2.95 -14.01
N ALA A 25 9.21 -3.03 -14.02
CA ALA A 25 8.43 -3.28 -15.23
C ALA A 25 7.32 -2.24 -15.35
N GLU A 26 6.31 -2.34 -14.48
CA GLU A 26 5.23 -1.38 -14.40
C GLU A 26 4.85 -1.16 -12.92
N PRO A 27 4.43 0.06 -12.56
CA PRO A 27 3.93 0.36 -11.22
C PRO A 27 2.70 -0.49 -10.91
N VAL A 28 2.81 -1.38 -9.92
CA VAL A 28 1.70 -2.26 -9.50
C VAL A 28 1.00 -1.71 -8.26
N PRO A 29 -0.35 -1.73 -8.22
CA PRO A 29 -1.09 -1.35 -7.03
C PRO A 29 -0.82 -2.35 -5.91
N SER A 30 -0.28 -1.84 -4.81
CA SER A 30 0.11 -2.63 -3.65
C SER A 30 -0.44 -1.96 -2.40
N LYS A 31 -1.13 -2.73 -1.57
CA LYS A 31 -1.72 -2.24 -0.31
C LYS A 31 -0.68 -2.27 0.79
N VAL A 32 -0.54 -1.18 1.52
CA VAL A 32 0.29 -1.12 2.73
C VAL A 32 -0.41 -1.96 3.81
N VAL A 33 0.24 -2.99 4.32
CA VAL A 33 -0.28 -3.78 5.45
C VAL A 33 0.51 -3.54 6.73
N HIS A 34 1.79 -3.18 6.59
CA HIS A 34 2.65 -2.85 7.71
C HIS A 34 3.64 -1.75 7.32
N LYS A 35 3.96 -0.89 8.26
CA LYS A 35 4.99 0.15 8.13
C LYS A 35 5.84 0.11 9.39
N ASP A 36 7.13 -0.09 9.20
CA ASP A 36 8.14 0.06 10.23
C ASP A 36 9.05 1.24 9.84
N VAL A 37 9.16 2.23 10.71
CA VAL A 37 10.02 3.40 10.47
C VAL A 37 11.11 3.38 11.52
N ASN A 38 12.35 3.26 11.06
CA ASN A 38 13.56 3.33 11.86
C ASN A 38 14.27 4.68 11.63
N ASP A 39 15.33 4.93 12.40
CA ASP A 39 16.09 6.19 12.36
C ASP A 39 16.82 6.33 11.00
N GLY A 40 16.10 6.85 9.99
CA GLY A 40 16.60 7.10 8.64
C GLY A 40 16.11 6.15 7.53
N THR A 41 15.36 5.10 7.86
CA THR A 41 14.80 4.15 6.87
C THR A 41 13.36 3.77 7.20
N ALA A 42 12.56 3.54 6.17
CA ALA A 42 11.18 3.07 6.29
C ALA A 42 11.04 1.73 5.58
N VAL A 43 10.74 0.67 6.31
CA VAL A 43 10.44 -0.66 5.78
C VAL A 43 8.93 -0.80 5.68
N ILE A 44 8.42 -0.85 4.45
CA ILE A 44 7.00 -1.00 4.19
C ILE A 44 6.73 -2.41 3.71
N THR A 45 5.75 -3.06 4.34
CA THR A 45 5.22 -4.34 3.86
C THR A 45 3.96 -4.08 3.06
N TYR A 46 3.98 -4.57 1.83
CA TYR A 46 2.89 -4.49 0.89
C TYR A 46 2.22 -5.84 0.68
N GLU A 47 0.95 -5.80 0.35
CA GLU A 47 0.10 -6.91 -0.06
C GLU A 47 -0.40 -6.64 -1.48
N LEU A 48 -0.22 -7.62 -2.36
CA LEU A 48 -0.79 -7.63 -3.72
C LEU A 48 -2.22 -8.17 -3.67
N ASP A 49 -2.97 -7.97 -4.75
CA ASP A 49 -4.35 -8.46 -4.90
C ASP A 49 -4.49 -9.99 -4.71
N ASP A 50 -3.47 -10.75 -5.10
CA ASP A 50 -3.37 -12.21 -4.90
C ASP A 50 -3.14 -12.62 -3.43
N GLY A 51 -2.96 -11.66 -2.51
CA GLY A 51 -2.61 -11.90 -1.10
C GLY A 51 -1.11 -12.14 -0.88
N THR A 52 -0.31 -12.11 -1.94
CA THR A 52 1.15 -12.17 -1.86
C THR A 52 1.69 -10.93 -1.15
N THR A 53 2.48 -11.12 -0.09
CA THR A 53 3.12 -10.02 0.64
C THR A 53 4.61 -9.90 0.31
N PHE A 54 5.11 -8.66 0.29
CA PHE A 54 6.52 -8.37 0.08
C PHE A 54 6.92 -7.10 0.84
N GLN A 55 8.22 -6.98 1.14
CA GLN A 55 8.75 -5.83 1.88
C GLN A 55 9.63 -4.99 0.96
N VAL A 56 9.55 -3.68 1.10
CA VAL A 56 10.43 -2.73 0.41
C VAL A 56 11.00 -1.78 1.46
N GLU A 57 12.33 -1.68 1.47
CA GLU A 57 13.04 -0.70 2.27
C GLU A 57 13.19 0.59 1.47
N TYR A 58 12.83 1.69 2.10
CA TYR A 58 12.95 3.04 1.55
C TYR A 58 13.89 3.86 2.42
N ALA A 59 14.72 4.67 1.78
CA ALA A 59 15.46 5.72 2.46
C ALA A 59 14.48 6.79 3.01
N ALA A 60 14.84 7.45 4.11
CA ALA A 60 14.06 8.57 4.62
C ALA A 60 13.82 9.63 3.54
N GLY A 61 12.58 10.12 3.48
CA GLY A 61 12.15 11.08 2.45
C GLY A 61 11.93 10.49 1.05
N ALA A 62 11.98 9.16 0.89
CA ALA A 62 11.58 8.53 -0.36
C ALA A 62 10.13 8.90 -0.72
N ARG A 63 9.91 9.10 -2.02
CA ARG A 63 8.64 9.54 -2.57
C ARG A 63 7.93 8.33 -3.14
N VAL A 64 6.64 8.19 -2.83
CA VAL A 64 5.80 7.13 -3.38
C VAL A 64 4.57 7.72 -4.06
N THR A 65 4.12 7.03 -5.10
CA THR A 65 2.93 7.44 -5.83
C THR A 65 1.73 6.78 -5.18
N ARG A 66 0.94 7.59 -4.48
CA ARG A 66 -0.27 7.14 -3.79
C ARG A 66 -1.45 7.10 -4.75
N SER A 67 -2.07 5.93 -4.88
CA SER A 67 -3.28 5.77 -5.69
C SER A 67 -4.52 5.98 -4.83
N LEU A 68 -4.84 7.24 -4.54
CA LEU A 68 -5.98 7.62 -3.68
C LEU A 68 -7.35 7.10 -4.19
N GLN A 69 -7.44 6.65 -5.45
CA GLN A 69 -8.66 6.13 -6.07
C GLN A 69 -8.68 4.61 -6.20
N ALA A 70 -7.59 3.91 -5.88
CA ALA A 70 -7.64 2.47 -5.77
C ALA A 70 -8.41 2.16 -4.47
N LYS A 71 -9.73 2.05 -4.62
CA LYS A 71 -10.54 1.30 -3.68
C LYS A 71 -9.87 -0.05 -3.62
N TRP A 72 -9.19 -0.36 -2.52
CA TRP A 72 -9.01 -1.76 -2.17
C TRP A 72 -10.43 -2.28 -2.04
N GLU A 73 -10.94 -2.90 -3.10
CA GLU A 73 -12.16 -3.68 -3.03
C GLU A 73 -11.77 -4.89 -2.18
N SER A 74 -11.75 -4.68 -0.87
CA SER A 74 -11.78 -5.77 0.09
C SER A 74 -12.95 -6.62 -0.36
N GLY A 75 -12.65 -7.73 -1.03
CA GLY A 75 -13.45 -8.94 -0.90
C GLY A 75 -13.41 -9.29 0.58
N GLN A 76 -14.16 -8.54 1.39
CA GLN A 76 -14.67 -9.05 2.64
C GLN A 76 -15.35 -10.34 2.23
N SER A 77 -14.68 -11.47 2.45
CA SER A 77 -15.33 -12.76 2.43
C SER A 77 -16.62 -12.57 3.19
N PRO A 78 -17.81 -12.73 2.57
CA PRO A 78 -19.02 -12.75 3.35
C PRO A 78 -18.82 -13.93 4.29
N THR A 79 -18.47 -13.66 5.55
CA THR A 79 -18.65 -14.66 6.59
C THR A 79 -20.13 -14.97 6.53
N GLN A 80 -20.45 -16.08 5.87
CA GLN A 80 -21.80 -16.61 5.80
C GLN A 80 -22.14 -17.00 7.22
N HIS A 81 -22.62 -16.03 8.02
CA HIS A 81 -23.34 -16.31 9.23
C HIS A 81 -24.60 -17.05 8.78
N LYS A 82 -24.54 -18.38 8.76
CA LYS A 82 -25.74 -19.21 8.70
C LYS A 82 -26.57 -18.86 9.94
N PRO A 83 -27.77 -18.25 9.81
CA PRO A 83 -28.70 -18.23 10.91
C PRO A 83 -29.17 -19.68 11.18
N VAL A 84 -29.41 -19.93 12.45
CA VAL A 84 -29.80 -21.20 13.08
C VAL A 84 -31.03 -21.85 12.47
#